data_AF-L9KH90-F1
#
_entry.id   AF-L9KH90-F1
#
_cell.length_a   1.000
_cell.length_b   1.000
_cell.length_c   1.000
_cell.angle_alpha   90.00
_cell.angle_beta   90.00
_cell.angle_gamma   90.00
#
_symmetry.space_group_name_H-M   'P 1'
#
loop_
_entity.id
_entity.type
_entity.pdbx_description
1 polymer ?
#
loop_
_entity_poly.entity_id
_entity_poly.type
_entity_poly.pdbx_seq_one_letter_code
_entity_poly.pdbx_strand_id
1 'polypeptide(L)'
;MAPKKKASKEPEVKKKKGGKRDPSAANKPVEAPLAEQMREFYHNQIRDLEDRLARYQRKWDELAVQEKLFRQEFEQLANNKKEIVAFLKRTLNQRVDEITDLNEQLQSLQLAKELEKDAFEAQLAQVRHEFQETKDQLTSENIILGGKLAAVEEFRLQKEELMEKFMLLEDQLRKQESDYKDYVHTLEKKSVLDKDRLRKEIIQRVNLVAAEFRKVATSQMWETTRRAILENSSVTLQLARTSRHSKQLLQENEQLKGSQDELCKQLELLESSQKVMARNSRGHHKIILMLTKKCHEQEQGAAEAKELRLLLSRLEQSFLQLQTDNQALRSQRDQLSLQLEQQQGEAQRLQEELIQEQKARGSLETALTQATSYLQDILQMQTDEEDGDFDVVFQMQHKEMLQQLLAMLRAAAVLRAQIPEGPRLEAQPHRTLRESRPSIQPPKMGSLLQQLSSFATYQPGNLGLVPRRTHIPPNPQDLRLLSYATRMGTFRGHSSLEVRVPGVPGTAMWQLALSTTGALPGLGMDLPVAGTL
;
A
#
# COMPACT_ATOMS: atom_id res chain seq x y z
N MET A 1 10.09 71.74 33.42
CA MET A 1 8.85 72.32 33.97
C MET A 1 8.74 71.97 35.45
N ALA A 2 8.69 72.99 36.32
CA ALA A 2 8.04 72.89 37.62
C ALA A 2 6.64 73.50 37.49
N PRO A 3 5.67 73.08 38.34
CA PRO A 3 4.91 74.13 39.01
C PRO A 3 4.54 73.85 40.48
N LYS A 4 4.68 74.93 41.26
CA LYS A 4 3.76 75.49 42.28
C LYS A 4 3.36 74.70 43.53
N LYS A 5 3.71 75.30 44.68
CA LYS A 5 2.86 75.75 45.84
C LYS A 5 3.84 76.16 46.97
N LYS A 6 3.63 77.13 47.87
CA LYS A 6 2.55 78.05 48.27
C LYS A 6 3.19 79.02 49.31
N ALA A 7 2.67 80.26 49.41
CA ALA A 7 2.63 81.17 50.59
C ALA A 7 3.96 81.50 51.34
N SER A 8 4.27 82.72 51.75
CA SER A 8 3.44 83.72 52.42
C SER A 8 4.01 85.13 52.22
N LYS A 9 3.12 86.10 52.07
CA LYS A 9 3.37 87.54 52.10
C LYS A 9 3.10 88.04 53.52
N GLU A 10 4.03 88.78 54.09
CA GLU A 10 3.80 89.89 55.02
C GLU A 10 5.08 90.75 55.03
N PRO A 11 4.96 92.07 54.79
CA PRO A 11 5.77 92.99 55.56
C PRO A 11 4.89 94.12 56.08
N GLU A 12 4.86 94.29 57.40
CA GLU A 12 4.24 95.42 58.07
C GLU A 12 5.32 96.38 58.59
N VAL A 13 5.07 97.67 58.32
CA VAL A 13 5.55 98.84 59.05
C VAL A 13 7.04 99.20 58.91
N LYS A 14 7.30 100.24 58.09
CA LYS A 14 8.04 101.42 58.58
C LYS A 14 7.52 102.71 57.95
N LYS A 15 6.90 103.49 58.85
CA LYS A 15 6.37 104.85 58.70
C LYS A 15 7.45 105.89 58.37
N LYS A 16 6.92 107.01 57.86
CA LYS A 16 7.36 108.42 58.03
C LYS A 16 8.37 109.00 57.01
N LYS A 17 7.75 109.59 55.99
CA LYS A 17 8.19 110.73 55.20
C LYS A 17 7.77 112.01 55.94
N GLY A 18 8.68 112.95 56.18
CA GLY A 18 8.35 114.26 56.72
C GLY A 18 9.58 115.12 56.99
N GLY A 19 9.55 116.36 56.50
CA GLY A 19 10.34 117.45 57.05
C GLY A 19 11.46 117.99 56.17
N LYS A 20 11.09 118.82 55.19
CA LYS A 20 11.95 119.81 54.54
C LYS A 20 11.91 121.07 55.42
N ARG A 21 13.06 121.58 55.90
CA ARG A 21 13.20 122.95 56.44
C ARG A 21 14.68 123.36 56.48
N ASP A 22 15.03 124.25 55.56
CA ASP A 22 15.96 125.37 55.76
C ASP A 22 15.08 126.64 55.69
N PRO A 23 15.44 127.82 56.24
CA PRO A 23 16.82 128.34 56.26
C PRO A 23 17.23 129.20 57.48
N SER A 24 18.47 129.70 57.37
CA SER A 24 19.01 130.95 57.94
C SER A 24 19.56 130.86 59.36
N ALA A 25 20.88 130.76 59.57
CA ALA A 25 21.90 131.79 59.33
C ALA A 25 21.62 133.08 60.10
N ALA A 26 22.26 133.22 61.26
CA ALA A 26 22.91 134.45 61.74
C ALA A 26 23.62 134.19 63.08
N ASN A 27 24.95 134.31 63.05
CA ASN A 27 25.83 134.93 64.06
C ASN A 27 27.05 134.08 64.47
N LYS A 28 28.20 134.59 64.01
CA LYS A 28 29.58 134.35 64.48
C LYS A 28 29.78 134.93 65.90
N PRO A 29 30.98 134.87 66.51
CA PRO A 29 31.99 133.81 66.59
C PRO A 29 32.42 133.55 68.07
N VAL A 30 33.50 132.79 68.25
CA VAL A 30 34.41 132.69 69.42
C VAL A 30 34.14 131.49 70.34
N GLU A 31 34.93 130.42 70.13
CA GLU A 31 35.60 129.59 71.15
C GLU A 31 36.32 128.42 70.46
N ALA A 32 37.47 128.71 69.85
CA ALA A 32 38.31 127.77 69.11
C ALA A 32 38.93 126.60 69.94
N PRO A 33 39.24 126.71 71.26
CA PRO A 33 39.96 125.63 71.95
C PRO A 33 39.09 124.43 72.37
N LEU A 34 37.82 124.64 72.72
CA LEU A 34 36.90 123.56 73.14
C LEU A 34 36.36 122.78 71.94
N ALA A 35 36.17 123.46 70.82
CA ALA A 35 35.74 122.84 69.57
C ALA A 35 36.81 121.90 68.97
N GLU A 36 38.10 122.16 69.20
CA GLU A 36 39.21 121.29 68.79
C GLU A 36 39.23 119.99 69.60
N GLN A 37 39.11 120.08 70.92
CA GLN A 37 39.06 118.91 71.80
C GLN A 37 37.84 118.02 71.53
N MET A 38 36.67 118.62 71.26
CA MET A 38 35.49 117.86 70.82
C MET A 38 35.69 117.23 69.44
N ARG A 39 36.31 117.94 68.48
CA ARG A 39 36.65 117.38 67.16
C ARG A 39 37.62 116.21 67.27
N GLU A 40 38.63 116.30 68.11
CA GLU A 40 39.59 115.22 68.39
C GLU A 40 38.94 114.02 69.07
N PHE A 41 38.04 114.25 70.04
CA PHE A 41 37.23 113.19 70.65
C PHE A 41 36.40 112.44 69.60
N TYR A 42 35.70 113.16 68.72
CA TYR A 42 34.94 112.53 67.63
C TYR A 42 35.84 111.86 66.59
N HIS A 43 37.02 112.39 66.27
CA HIS A 43 37.98 111.72 65.36
C HIS A 43 38.54 110.43 65.96
N ASN A 44 38.87 110.42 67.25
CA ASN A 44 39.28 109.20 67.95
C ASN A 44 38.13 108.19 67.99
N GLN A 45 36.90 108.65 68.25
CA GLN A 45 35.72 107.79 68.20
C GLN A 45 35.47 107.21 66.80
N ILE A 46 35.62 108.02 65.74
CA ILE A 46 35.53 107.57 64.34
C ILE A 46 36.61 106.53 64.07
N ARG A 47 37.86 106.76 64.49
CA ARG A 47 38.96 105.81 64.31
C ARG A 47 38.72 104.49 65.04
N ASP A 48 38.23 104.54 66.28
CA ASP A 48 37.88 103.34 67.06
C ASP A 48 36.74 102.56 66.40
N LEU A 49 35.73 103.27 65.85
CA LEU A 49 34.62 102.68 65.11
C LEU A 49 35.08 102.11 63.77
N GLU A 50 35.96 102.79 63.04
CA GLU A 50 36.58 102.32 61.79
C GLU A 50 37.43 101.07 62.04
N ASP A 51 38.25 101.06 63.09
CA ASP A 51 39.04 99.90 63.50
C ASP A 51 38.13 98.72 63.91
N ARG A 52 37.02 99.00 64.58
CA ARG A 52 36.01 98.00 64.92
C ARG A 52 35.32 97.46 63.67
N LEU A 53 35.01 98.32 62.70
CA LEU A 53 34.42 97.96 61.42
C LEU A 53 35.40 97.10 60.61
N ALA A 54 36.69 97.47 60.54
CA ALA A 54 37.74 96.70 59.89
C ALA A 54 37.96 95.33 60.56
N ARG A 55 37.89 95.24 61.89
CA ARG A 55 37.91 93.96 62.61
C ARG A 55 36.69 93.10 62.26
N TYR A 56 35.51 93.69 62.14
CA TYR A 56 34.31 92.96 61.73
C TYR A 56 34.36 92.54 60.26
N GLN A 57 34.92 93.35 59.37
CA GLN A 57 35.14 93.00 57.98
C GLN A 57 36.11 91.82 57.85
N ARG A 58 37.29 91.88 58.49
CA ARG A 58 38.24 90.75 58.50
C ARG A 58 37.60 89.46 59.03
N LYS A 59 36.86 89.55 60.14
CA LYS A 59 36.11 88.40 60.69
C LYS A 59 35.03 87.89 59.73
N TRP A 60 34.34 88.78 59.03
CA TRP A 60 33.37 88.40 58.00
C TRP A 60 34.04 87.71 56.82
N ASP A 61 35.17 88.23 56.34
CA ASP A 61 35.94 87.64 55.24
C ASP A 61 36.50 86.27 55.65
N GLU A 62 37.04 86.13 56.87
CA GLU A 62 37.50 84.87 57.45
C GLU A 62 36.36 83.84 57.52
N LEU A 63 35.20 84.22 58.06
CA LEU A 63 34.02 83.35 58.14
C LEU A 63 33.50 82.98 56.74
N ALA A 64 33.51 83.91 55.79
CA ALA A 64 33.08 83.67 54.42
C ALA A 64 34.04 82.71 53.68
N VAL A 65 35.35 82.80 53.94
CA VAL A 65 36.33 81.83 53.42
C VAL A 65 36.13 80.47 54.07
N GLN A 66 35.93 80.39 55.39
CA GLN A 66 35.66 79.14 56.10
C GLN A 66 34.36 78.47 55.63
N GLU A 67 33.28 79.23 55.44
CA GLU A 67 32.02 78.72 54.89
C GLU A 67 32.22 78.12 53.50
N LYS A 68 32.98 78.81 52.63
CA LYS A 68 33.32 78.31 51.29
C LYS A 68 34.14 77.02 51.35
N LEU A 69 35.14 76.93 52.24
CA LEU A 69 35.95 75.73 52.43
C LEU A 69 35.10 74.56 52.91
N PHE A 70 34.29 74.74 53.95
CA PHE A 70 33.38 73.69 54.42
C PHE A 70 32.41 73.26 53.32
N ARG A 71 31.87 74.21 52.56
CA ARG A 71 30.97 73.90 51.45
C ARG A 71 31.67 73.05 50.38
N GLN A 72 32.92 73.39 50.03
CA GLN A 72 33.72 72.60 49.09
C GLN A 72 34.00 71.19 49.62
N GLU A 73 34.37 71.05 50.89
CA GLU A 73 34.58 69.74 51.54
C GLU A 73 33.30 68.90 51.56
N PHE A 74 32.15 69.50 51.88
CA PHE A 74 30.85 68.82 51.83
C PHE A 74 30.48 68.39 50.41
N GLU A 75 30.73 69.25 49.42
CA GLU A 75 30.48 68.93 48.00
C GLU A 75 31.40 67.79 47.52
N GLN A 76 32.69 67.82 47.89
CA GLN A 76 33.63 66.72 47.62
C GLN A 76 33.20 65.42 48.29
N LEU A 77 32.83 65.45 49.57
CA LEU A 77 32.35 64.27 50.29
C LEU A 77 31.05 63.72 49.69
N ALA A 78 30.13 64.60 49.27
CA ALA A 78 28.92 64.21 48.59
C ALA A 78 29.21 63.58 47.22
N ASN A 79 30.18 64.11 46.47
CA ASN A 79 30.60 63.55 45.19
C ASN A 79 31.29 62.20 45.38
N ASN A 80 32.24 62.08 46.31
CA ASN A 80 32.90 60.81 46.65
C ASN A 80 31.86 59.76 47.07
N LYS A 81 30.87 60.11 47.88
CA LYS A 81 29.77 59.21 48.25
C LYS A 81 28.97 58.77 47.03
N LYS A 82 28.62 59.70 46.12
CA LYS A 82 27.90 59.36 44.88
C LYS A 82 28.72 58.41 44.00
N GLU A 83 30.03 58.67 43.86
CA GLU A 83 30.94 57.84 43.07
C GLU A 83 31.10 56.44 43.65
N ILE A 84 31.33 56.32 44.96
CA ILE A 84 31.40 55.04 45.66
C ILE A 84 30.09 54.27 45.50
N VAL A 85 28.94 54.93 45.72
CA VAL A 85 27.63 54.29 45.54
C VAL A 85 27.41 53.87 44.08
N ALA A 86 27.81 54.69 43.11
CA ALA A 86 27.69 54.34 41.70
C ALA A 86 28.61 53.17 41.33
N PHE A 87 29.83 53.12 41.84
CA PHE A 87 30.75 52.00 41.66
C PHE A 87 30.17 50.72 42.27
N LEU A 88 29.75 50.75 43.54
CA LEU A 88 29.16 49.59 44.21
C LEU A 88 27.88 49.10 43.51
N LYS A 89 27.03 50.02 43.02
CA LYS A 89 25.85 49.65 42.22
C LYS A 89 26.24 48.99 40.90
N ARG A 90 27.23 49.52 40.18
CA ARG A 90 27.72 48.91 38.93
C ARG A 90 28.27 47.51 39.18
N THR A 91 29.15 47.36 40.18
CA THR A 91 29.73 46.06 40.53
C THR A 91 28.67 45.08 41.00
N LEU A 92 27.69 45.51 41.82
CA LEU A 92 26.59 44.67 42.24
C LEU A 92 25.76 44.19 41.05
N ASN A 93 25.38 45.09 40.15
CA ASN A 93 24.61 44.73 38.96
C ASN A 93 25.39 43.76 38.07
N GLN A 94 26.69 43.98 37.84
CA GLN A 94 27.55 43.04 37.11
C GLN A 94 27.53 41.65 37.73
N ARG A 95 27.62 41.55 39.07
CA ARG A 95 27.51 40.24 39.76
C ARG A 95 26.13 39.61 39.64
N VAL A 96 25.06 40.42 39.64
CA VAL A 96 23.70 39.93 39.43
C VAL A 96 23.54 39.39 38.01
N ASP A 97 24.02 40.11 37.00
CA ASP A 97 24.00 39.70 35.59
C ASP A 97 24.83 38.42 35.38
N GLU A 98 26.02 38.33 35.97
CA GLU A 98 26.83 37.09 35.96
C GLU A 98 26.09 35.91 36.62
N ILE A 99 25.39 36.15 37.73
CA ILE A 99 24.59 35.12 38.40
C ILE A 99 23.40 34.69 37.51
N THR A 100 22.74 35.62 36.81
CA THR A 100 21.64 35.28 35.91
C THR A 100 22.15 34.46 34.73
N ASP A 101 23.24 34.86 34.09
CA ASP A 101 23.84 34.16 32.95
C ASP A 101 24.25 32.73 33.34
N LEU A 102 24.90 32.56 34.51
CA LEU A 102 25.29 31.24 35.02
C LEU A 102 24.07 30.38 35.36
N ASN A 103 23.01 30.97 35.90
CA ASN A 103 21.77 30.23 36.19
C ASN A 103 21.07 29.79 34.90
N GLU A 104 21.01 30.64 33.87
CA GLU A 104 20.46 30.29 32.56
C GLU A 104 21.25 29.18 31.89
N GLN A 105 22.59 29.25 31.92
CA GLN A 105 23.47 28.18 31.44
C GLN A 105 23.22 26.87 32.20
N LEU A 106 23.12 26.94 33.53
CA LEU A 106 22.84 25.77 34.37
C LEU A 106 21.49 25.14 34.03
N GLN A 107 20.44 25.95 33.85
CA GLN A 107 19.12 25.46 33.44
C GLN A 107 19.16 24.83 32.06
N SER A 108 19.83 25.46 31.09
CA SER A 108 19.97 24.90 29.74
C SER A 108 20.71 23.56 29.74
N LEU A 109 21.74 23.42 30.58
CA LEU A 109 22.51 22.19 30.73
C LEU A 109 21.69 21.10 31.46
N GLN A 110 20.86 21.48 32.43
CA GLN A 110 19.92 20.57 33.08
C GLN A 110 18.90 20.03 32.09
N LEU A 111 18.29 20.90 31.28
CA LEU A 111 17.34 20.51 30.23
C LEU A 111 18.01 19.60 29.19
N ALA A 112 19.22 19.93 28.74
CA ALA A 112 19.97 19.09 27.81
C ALA A 112 20.25 17.70 28.39
N LYS A 113 20.64 17.63 29.67
CA LYS A 113 20.85 16.36 30.39
C LYS A 113 19.55 15.55 30.53
N GLU A 114 18.42 16.20 30.77
CA GLU A 114 17.11 15.54 30.85
C GLU A 114 16.71 14.98 29.47
N LEU A 115 16.86 15.76 28.40
CA LEU A 115 16.59 15.29 27.04
C LEU A 115 17.49 14.12 26.62
N GLU A 116 18.77 14.14 26.97
CA GLU A 116 19.68 13.01 26.72
C GLU A 116 19.27 11.77 27.51
N LYS A 117 18.87 11.92 28.79
CA LYS A 117 18.35 10.81 29.58
C LYS A 117 17.10 10.21 28.96
N ASP A 118 16.13 11.04 28.59
CA ASP A 118 14.89 10.59 27.97
C ASP A 118 15.17 9.87 26.64
N ALA A 119 16.13 10.35 25.85
CA ALA A 119 16.58 9.68 24.63
C ALA A 119 17.21 8.31 24.92
N PHE A 120 18.07 8.20 25.92
CA PHE A 120 18.67 6.91 26.31
C PHE A 120 17.63 5.94 26.91
N GLU A 121 16.68 6.44 27.69
CA GLU A 121 15.58 5.64 28.23
C GLU A 121 14.67 5.13 27.11
N ALA A 122 14.37 5.96 26.11
CA ALA A 122 13.63 5.55 24.92
C ALA A 122 14.37 4.49 24.11
N GLN A 123 15.69 4.66 23.88
CA GLN A 123 16.51 3.65 23.20
C GLN A 123 16.55 2.34 23.99
N LEU A 124 16.70 2.39 25.32
CA LEU A 124 16.68 1.22 26.18
C LEU A 124 15.32 0.50 26.14
N ALA A 125 14.23 1.26 26.16
CA ALA A 125 12.88 0.72 26.03
C ALA A 125 12.67 0.06 24.67
N GLN A 126 13.14 0.69 23.58
CA GLN A 126 13.09 0.13 22.24
C GLN A 126 13.86 -1.20 22.15
N VAL A 127 15.12 -1.24 22.59
CA VAL A 127 15.92 -2.47 22.56
C VAL A 127 15.29 -3.57 23.41
N ARG A 128 14.71 -3.24 24.57
CA ARG A 128 13.96 -4.20 25.39
C ARG A 128 12.73 -4.74 24.67
N HIS A 129 12.00 -3.89 23.96
CA HIS A 129 10.84 -4.29 23.17
C HIS A 129 11.25 -5.22 22.03
N GLU A 130 12.25 -4.85 21.24
CA GLU A 130 12.79 -5.67 20.14
C GLU A 130 13.30 -7.03 20.64
N PHE A 131 14.00 -7.04 21.77
CA PHE A 131 14.44 -8.29 22.40
C PHE A 131 13.27 -9.16 22.85
N GLN A 132 12.23 -8.55 23.43
CA GLN A 132 11.05 -9.29 23.85
C GLN A 132 10.26 -9.85 22.66
N GLU A 133 10.10 -9.07 21.59
CA GLU A 133 9.47 -9.54 20.34
C GLU A 133 10.24 -10.68 19.69
N THR A 134 11.57 -10.59 19.58
CA THR A 134 12.40 -11.68 19.02
C THR A 134 12.32 -12.94 19.87
N LYS A 135 12.30 -12.80 21.20
CA LYS A 135 12.05 -13.91 22.12
C LYS A 135 10.67 -14.52 21.91
N ASP A 136 9.62 -13.72 21.77
CA ASP A 136 8.25 -14.20 21.57
C ASP A 136 8.09 -14.87 20.19
N GLN A 137 8.78 -14.37 19.16
CA GLN A 137 8.87 -15.01 17.85
C GLN A 137 9.55 -16.39 17.95
N LEU A 138 10.76 -16.46 18.53
CA LEU A 138 11.49 -17.72 18.67
C LEU A 138 10.75 -18.75 19.53
N THR A 139 10.07 -18.31 20.59
CA THR A 139 9.25 -19.22 21.41
C THR A 139 8.04 -19.74 20.63
N SER A 140 7.38 -18.90 19.83
CA SER A 140 6.29 -19.34 18.95
C SER A 140 6.77 -20.35 17.89
N GLU A 141 7.94 -20.11 17.28
CA GLU A 141 8.57 -21.05 16.34
C GLU A 141 8.91 -22.37 17.01
N ASN A 142 9.44 -22.33 18.23
CA ASN A 142 9.77 -23.54 18.99
C ASN A 142 8.52 -24.38 19.29
N ILE A 143 7.40 -23.73 19.67
CA ILE A 143 6.11 -24.41 19.87
C ILE A 143 5.64 -25.07 18.56
N ILE A 144 5.71 -24.35 17.43
CA ILE A 144 5.31 -24.89 16.12
C ILE A 144 6.21 -26.07 15.72
N LEU A 145 7.52 -25.95 15.91
CA LEU A 145 8.48 -27.03 15.63
C LEU A 145 8.24 -28.23 16.55
N GLY A 146 7.92 -28.02 17.82
CA GLY A 146 7.51 -29.07 18.74
C GLY A 146 6.25 -29.80 18.26
N GLY A 147 5.24 -29.07 17.78
CA GLY A 147 4.05 -29.66 17.17
C GLY A 147 4.35 -30.46 15.90
N LYS A 148 5.22 -29.95 15.02
CA LYS A 148 5.68 -30.68 13.83
C LYS A 148 6.44 -31.96 14.20
N LEU A 149 7.29 -31.91 15.22
CA LEU A 149 8.03 -33.06 15.71
C LEU A 149 7.08 -34.15 16.23
N ALA A 150 6.11 -33.77 17.07
CA ALA A 150 5.09 -34.70 17.58
C ALA A 150 4.31 -35.38 16.44
N ALA A 151 3.90 -34.62 15.41
CA ALA A 151 3.24 -35.19 14.24
C ALA A 151 4.12 -36.18 13.45
N VAL A 152 5.43 -35.91 13.36
CA VAL A 152 6.39 -36.84 12.73
C VAL A 152 6.57 -38.10 13.58
N GLU A 153 6.61 -37.97 14.90
CA GLU A 153 6.68 -39.11 15.83
C GLU A 153 5.42 -39.98 15.74
N GLU A 154 4.23 -39.37 15.69
CA GLU A 154 2.96 -40.08 15.47
C GLU A 154 2.96 -40.83 14.13
N PHE A 155 3.40 -40.18 13.04
CA PHE A 155 3.50 -40.84 11.75
C PHE A 155 4.49 -42.02 11.77
N ARG A 156 5.61 -41.87 12.48
CA ARG A 156 6.61 -42.93 12.67
C ARG A 156 5.99 -44.13 13.40
N LEU A 157 5.25 -43.88 14.50
CA LEU A 157 4.55 -44.92 15.26
C LEU A 157 3.48 -45.62 14.41
N GLN A 158 2.65 -44.86 13.69
CA GLN A 158 1.65 -45.43 12.78
C GLN A 158 2.26 -46.31 11.70
N LYS A 159 3.42 -45.91 11.15
CA LYS A 159 4.16 -46.72 10.18
C LYS A 159 4.64 -48.03 10.81
N GLU A 160 5.17 -48.00 12.02
CA GLU A 160 5.61 -49.20 12.74
C GLU A 160 4.45 -50.15 13.02
N GLU A 161 3.34 -49.67 13.56
CA GLU A 161 2.14 -50.47 13.79
C GLU A 161 1.62 -51.11 12.48
N LEU A 162 1.67 -50.37 11.37
CA LEU A 162 1.26 -50.89 10.07
C LEU A 162 2.23 -51.97 9.58
N MET A 163 3.55 -51.77 9.71
CA MET A 163 4.55 -52.77 9.37
C MET A 163 4.38 -54.04 10.20
N GLU A 164 4.11 -53.92 11.51
CA GLU A 164 3.83 -55.08 12.37
C GLU A 164 2.60 -55.86 11.89
N LYS A 165 1.51 -55.16 11.55
CA LYS A 165 0.30 -55.78 10.96
C LYS A 165 0.62 -56.50 9.64
N PHE A 166 1.43 -55.90 8.77
CA PHE A 166 1.86 -56.55 7.53
C PHE A 166 2.69 -57.80 7.79
N MET A 167 3.67 -57.74 8.69
CA MET A 167 4.48 -58.90 9.09
C MET A 167 3.61 -60.04 9.62
N LEU A 168 2.62 -59.73 10.47
CA LEU A 168 1.67 -60.72 10.99
C LEU A 168 0.83 -61.37 9.88
N LEU A 169 0.35 -60.58 8.91
CA LEU A 169 -0.41 -61.09 7.77
C LEU A 169 0.47 -61.94 6.83
N GLU A 170 1.71 -61.53 6.59
CA GLU A 170 2.68 -62.31 5.81
C GLU A 170 2.98 -63.66 6.49
N ASP A 171 3.19 -63.66 7.80
CA ASP A 171 3.41 -64.90 8.55
C ASP A 171 2.17 -65.81 8.54
N GLN A 172 0.96 -65.24 8.63
CA GLN A 172 -0.28 -66.01 8.47
C GLN A 172 -0.41 -66.61 7.07
N LEU A 173 -0.09 -65.84 6.03
CA LEU A 173 -0.12 -66.31 4.65
C LEU A 173 0.89 -67.45 4.44
N ARG A 174 2.12 -67.30 4.94
CA ARG A 174 3.15 -68.34 4.88
C ARG A 174 2.72 -69.63 5.58
N LYS A 175 2.06 -69.52 6.75
CA LYS A 175 1.49 -70.68 7.46
C LYS A 175 0.39 -71.35 6.64
N GLN A 176 -0.53 -70.57 6.07
CA GLN A 176 -1.57 -71.12 5.19
C GLN A 176 -0.95 -71.83 3.98
N GLU A 177 0.05 -71.23 3.34
CA GLU A 177 0.76 -71.86 2.22
C GLU A 177 1.45 -73.17 2.61
N SER A 178 2.11 -73.23 3.79
CA SER A 178 2.69 -74.49 4.27
C SER A 178 1.61 -75.53 4.57
N ASP A 179 0.53 -75.13 5.22
CA ASP A 179 -0.58 -76.03 5.56
C ASP A 179 -1.24 -76.59 4.28
N TYR A 180 -1.41 -75.76 3.24
CA TYR A 180 -1.92 -76.20 1.94
C TYR A 180 -0.94 -77.13 1.21
N LYS A 181 0.36 -76.85 1.26
CA LYS A 181 1.38 -77.75 0.68
C LYS A 181 1.34 -79.12 1.37
N ASP A 182 1.28 -79.14 2.70
CA ASP A 182 1.16 -80.36 3.48
C ASP A 182 -0.15 -81.10 3.17
N TYR A 183 -1.26 -80.38 3.06
CA TYR A 183 -2.55 -80.94 2.66
C TYR A 183 -2.47 -81.62 1.28
N VAL A 184 -1.91 -80.94 0.28
CA VAL A 184 -1.70 -81.50 -1.06
C VAL A 184 -0.81 -82.73 -1.00
N HIS A 185 0.33 -82.68 -0.30
CA HIS A 185 1.22 -83.83 -0.15
C HIS A 185 0.53 -85.04 0.52
N THR A 186 -0.33 -84.81 1.52
CA THR A 186 -1.09 -85.91 2.13
C THR A 186 -2.13 -86.50 1.19
N LEU A 187 -2.80 -85.67 0.38
CA LEU A 187 -3.75 -86.13 -0.65
C LEU A 187 -3.05 -86.92 -1.75
N GLU A 188 -1.92 -86.42 -2.25
CA GLU A 188 -1.08 -87.10 -3.24
C GLU A 188 -0.64 -88.46 -2.72
N LYS A 189 -0.12 -88.50 -1.48
CA LYS A 189 0.27 -89.75 -0.82
C LYS A 189 -0.89 -90.73 -0.72
N LYS A 190 -2.09 -90.28 -0.31
CA LYS A 190 -3.30 -91.13 -0.25
C LYS A 190 -3.67 -91.67 -1.64
N SER A 191 -3.73 -90.80 -2.65
CA SER A 191 -4.04 -91.19 -4.04
C SER A 191 -3.04 -92.21 -4.59
N VAL A 192 -1.74 -92.05 -4.32
CA VAL A 192 -0.71 -93.02 -4.72
C VAL A 192 -0.94 -94.37 -4.04
N LEU A 193 -1.17 -94.37 -2.73
CA LEU A 193 -1.44 -95.60 -1.97
C LEU A 193 -2.72 -96.31 -2.45
N ASP A 194 -3.77 -95.57 -2.76
CA ASP A 194 -5.04 -96.13 -3.26
C ASP A 194 -4.88 -96.71 -4.67
N LYS A 195 -4.13 -96.04 -5.55
CA LYS A 195 -3.78 -96.59 -6.88
C LYS A 195 -2.98 -97.88 -6.76
N ASP A 196 -2.01 -97.96 -5.86
CA ASP A 196 -1.22 -99.17 -5.64
C ASP A 196 -2.04 -100.29 -5.00
N ARG A 197 -2.94 -99.96 -4.06
CA ARG A 197 -3.92 -100.92 -3.52
C ARG A 197 -4.79 -101.50 -4.62
N LEU A 198 -5.35 -100.66 -5.49
CA LEU A 198 -6.22 -101.07 -6.58
C LEU A 198 -5.47 -101.90 -7.63
N ARG A 199 -4.22 -101.54 -7.96
CA ARG A 199 -3.35 -102.37 -8.80
C ARG A 199 -3.13 -103.76 -8.20
N LYS A 200 -2.82 -103.84 -6.90
CA LYS A 200 -2.67 -105.13 -6.21
C LYS A 200 -3.95 -105.96 -6.27
N GLU A 201 -5.11 -105.33 -6.08
CA GLU A 201 -6.41 -106.01 -6.18
C GLU A 201 -6.71 -106.51 -7.61
N ILE A 202 -6.44 -105.69 -8.63
CA ILE A 202 -6.60 -106.08 -10.04
C ILE A 202 -5.69 -107.27 -10.37
N ILE A 203 -4.41 -107.23 -9.97
CA ILE A 203 -3.46 -108.35 -10.18
C ILE A 203 -3.97 -109.62 -9.51
N GLN A 204 -4.46 -109.53 -8.27
CA GLN A 204 -5.04 -110.67 -7.56
C GLN A 204 -6.26 -111.25 -8.30
N ARG A 205 -7.19 -110.40 -8.75
CA ARG A 205 -8.38 -110.85 -9.51
C ARG A 205 -7.99 -111.47 -10.86
N VAL A 206 -7.06 -110.87 -11.59
CA VAL A 206 -6.55 -111.42 -12.86
C VAL A 206 -5.90 -112.78 -12.63
N ASN A 207 -5.12 -112.95 -11.57
CA ASN A 207 -4.51 -114.23 -11.22
C ASN A 207 -5.56 -115.30 -10.88
N LEU A 208 -6.62 -114.92 -10.14
CA LEU A 208 -7.75 -115.82 -9.84
C LEU A 208 -8.46 -116.23 -11.14
N VAL A 209 -8.81 -115.26 -11.97
CA VAL A 209 -9.46 -115.46 -13.27
C VAL A 209 -8.59 -116.33 -14.18
N ALA A 210 -7.28 -116.10 -14.25
CA ALA A 210 -6.35 -116.93 -15.01
C ALA A 210 -6.29 -118.37 -14.48
N ALA A 211 -6.37 -118.58 -13.16
CA ALA A 211 -6.43 -119.92 -12.58
C ALA A 211 -7.76 -120.62 -12.91
N GLU A 212 -8.88 -119.90 -12.92
CA GLU A 212 -10.17 -120.44 -13.34
C GLU A 212 -10.23 -120.72 -14.85
N PHE A 213 -9.71 -119.83 -15.69
CA PHE A 213 -9.57 -120.05 -17.13
C PHE A 213 -8.72 -121.28 -17.44
N ARG A 214 -7.60 -121.47 -16.72
CA ARG A 214 -6.81 -122.71 -16.86
C ARG A 214 -7.65 -123.93 -16.49
N LYS A 215 -8.41 -123.91 -15.39
CA LYS A 215 -9.27 -125.05 -14.98
C LYS A 215 -10.41 -125.34 -15.97
N VAL A 216 -11.06 -124.31 -16.49
CA VAL A 216 -12.18 -124.42 -17.44
C VAL A 216 -11.68 -124.85 -18.83
N ALA A 217 -10.53 -124.32 -19.28
CA ALA A 217 -9.91 -124.69 -20.54
C ALA A 217 -9.51 -126.17 -20.60
N THR A 218 -9.00 -126.75 -19.51
CA THR A 218 -8.69 -128.19 -19.43
C THR A 218 -9.94 -129.07 -19.46
N SER A 219 -11.12 -128.52 -19.11
CA SER A 219 -12.37 -129.28 -18.94
C SER A 219 -13.23 -129.34 -20.21
N GLN A 220 -13.24 -128.31 -21.05
CA GLN A 220 -14.12 -128.25 -22.23
C GLN A 220 -13.39 -128.27 -23.59
N MET A 221 -12.08 -128.55 -23.60
CA MET A 221 -11.10 -128.24 -24.66
C MET A 221 -11.39 -128.72 -26.10
N TRP A 222 -12.44 -129.48 -26.41
CA TRP A 222 -12.67 -129.95 -27.78
C TRP A 222 -13.96 -129.41 -28.44
N GLU A 223 -15.03 -129.17 -27.68
CA GLU A 223 -16.28 -128.61 -28.24
C GLU A 223 -16.36 -127.09 -28.13
N THR A 224 -15.84 -126.49 -27.04
CA THR A 224 -15.73 -125.03 -26.95
C THR A 224 -14.61 -124.48 -27.80
N THR A 225 -13.52 -125.22 -28.06
CA THR A 225 -12.42 -124.75 -28.94
C THR A 225 -12.91 -124.47 -30.36
N ARG A 226 -13.80 -125.32 -30.89
CA ARG A 226 -14.37 -125.12 -32.23
C ARG A 226 -15.31 -123.91 -32.30
N ARG A 227 -16.16 -123.71 -31.28
CA ARG A 227 -17.12 -122.59 -31.23
C ARG A 227 -16.42 -121.26 -30.91
N ALA A 228 -15.45 -121.28 -30.00
CA ALA A 228 -14.63 -120.13 -29.61
C ALA A 228 -13.70 -119.66 -30.73
N ILE A 229 -13.20 -120.52 -31.63
CA ILE A 229 -12.41 -120.07 -32.79
C ILE A 229 -13.28 -119.23 -33.75
N LEU A 230 -14.51 -119.66 -34.02
CA LEU A 230 -15.43 -118.94 -34.91
C LEU A 230 -15.88 -117.62 -34.28
N GLU A 231 -16.28 -117.64 -33.02
CA GLU A 231 -16.67 -116.42 -32.29
C GLU A 231 -15.47 -115.47 -32.07
N ASN A 232 -14.27 -115.97 -31.77
CA ASN A 232 -13.06 -115.14 -31.72
C ASN A 232 -12.75 -114.50 -33.07
N SER A 233 -12.93 -115.21 -34.19
CA SER A 233 -12.69 -114.62 -35.51
C SER A 233 -13.63 -113.43 -35.79
N SER A 234 -14.90 -113.56 -35.41
CA SER A 234 -15.91 -112.51 -35.54
C SER A 234 -15.62 -111.33 -34.60
N VAL A 235 -15.34 -111.61 -33.31
CA VAL A 235 -14.98 -110.59 -32.32
C VAL A 235 -13.68 -109.90 -32.67
N THR A 236 -12.67 -110.60 -33.19
CA THR A 236 -11.40 -110.01 -33.65
C THR A 236 -11.64 -109.06 -34.82
N LEU A 237 -12.50 -109.42 -35.77
CA LEU A 237 -12.87 -108.55 -36.88
C LEU A 237 -13.60 -107.29 -36.38
N GLN A 238 -14.53 -107.44 -35.44
CA GLN A 238 -15.22 -106.30 -34.82
C GLN A 238 -14.27 -105.43 -34.00
N LEU A 239 -13.37 -106.02 -33.21
CA LEU A 239 -12.35 -105.31 -32.43
C LEU A 239 -11.40 -104.52 -33.33
N ALA A 240 -11.01 -105.09 -34.49
CA ALA A 240 -10.21 -104.41 -35.48
C ALA A 240 -10.96 -103.20 -36.10
N ARG A 241 -12.26 -103.32 -36.34
CA ARG A 241 -13.11 -102.20 -36.79
C ARG A 241 -13.23 -101.12 -35.72
N THR A 242 -13.52 -101.50 -34.48
CA THR A 242 -13.62 -100.56 -33.34
C THR A 242 -12.28 -99.89 -33.03
N SER A 243 -11.16 -100.62 -33.14
CA SER A 243 -9.81 -100.06 -33.00
C SER A 243 -9.51 -99.05 -34.10
N ARG A 244 -9.89 -99.35 -35.35
CA ARG A 244 -9.76 -98.39 -36.46
C ARG A 244 -10.57 -97.12 -36.20
N HIS A 245 -11.82 -97.23 -35.75
CA HIS A 245 -12.64 -96.06 -35.40
C HIS A 245 -12.09 -95.29 -34.19
N SER A 246 -11.59 -95.98 -33.17
CA SER A 246 -10.94 -95.34 -32.02
C SER A 246 -9.68 -94.55 -32.44
N LYS A 247 -8.88 -95.10 -33.35
CA LYS A 247 -7.72 -94.39 -33.94
C LYS A 247 -8.14 -93.16 -34.75
N GLN A 248 -9.21 -93.26 -35.54
CA GLN A 248 -9.76 -92.13 -36.30
C GLN A 248 -10.25 -91.02 -35.35
N LEU A 249 -11.01 -91.37 -34.31
CA LEU A 249 -11.47 -90.42 -33.30
C LEU A 249 -10.32 -89.78 -32.51
N LEU A 250 -9.25 -90.52 -32.21
CA LEU A 250 -8.04 -89.96 -31.59
C LEU A 250 -7.36 -88.94 -32.51
N GLN A 251 -7.21 -89.27 -33.79
CA GLN A 251 -6.65 -88.34 -34.77
C GLN A 251 -7.52 -87.09 -34.93
N GLU A 252 -8.85 -87.23 -34.98
CA GLU A 252 -9.78 -86.10 -34.98
C GLU A 252 -9.66 -85.28 -33.70
N ASN A 253 -9.53 -85.92 -32.53
CA ASN A 253 -9.36 -85.22 -31.26
C ASN A 253 -8.04 -84.44 -31.19
N GLU A 254 -6.94 -85.02 -31.70
CA GLU A 254 -5.65 -84.34 -31.82
C GLU A 254 -5.72 -83.15 -32.77
N GLN A 255 -6.38 -83.30 -33.93
CA GLN A 255 -6.63 -82.19 -34.85
C GLN A 255 -7.47 -81.09 -34.21
N LEU A 256 -8.54 -81.47 -33.49
CA LEU A 256 -9.39 -80.51 -32.78
C LEU A 256 -8.62 -79.79 -31.67
N LYS A 257 -7.77 -80.48 -30.90
CA LYS A 257 -6.88 -79.85 -29.92
C LYS A 257 -5.89 -78.89 -30.57
N GLY A 258 -5.28 -79.28 -31.69
CA GLY A 258 -4.41 -78.39 -32.47
C GLY A 258 -5.15 -77.12 -32.92
N SER A 259 -6.37 -77.26 -33.44
CA SER A 259 -7.20 -76.12 -33.82
C SER A 259 -7.63 -75.25 -32.63
N GLN A 260 -7.88 -75.87 -31.47
CA GLN A 260 -8.18 -75.15 -30.23
C GLN A 260 -6.97 -74.36 -29.75
N ASP A 261 -5.77 -74.94 -29.76
CA ASP A 261 -4.54 -74.27 -29.36
C ASP A 261 -4.21 -73.10 -30.29
N GLU A 262 -4.43 -73.27 -31.59
CA GLU A 262 -4.31 -72.18 -32.57
C GLU A 262 -5.30 -71.05 -32.30
N LEU A 263 -6.56 -71.37 -31.99
CA LEU A 263 -7.57 -70.39 -31.65
C LEU A 263 -7.24 -69.67 -30.33
N CYS A 264 -6.75 -70.38 -29.32
CA CYS A 264 -6.27 -69.80 -28.07
C CYS A 264 -5.13 -68.79 -28.31
N LYS A 265 -4.14 -69.15 -29.13
CA LYS A 265 -3.05 -68.24 -29.51
C LYS A 265 -3.57 -66.99 -30.24
N GLN A 266 -4.54 -67.15 -31.14
CA GLN A 266 -5.18 -66.02 -31.81
C GLN A 266 -5.93 -65.11 -30.83
N LEU A 267 -6.64 -65.69 -29.85
CA LEU A 267 -7.32 -64.93 -28.81
C LEU A 267 -6.34 -64.14 -27.93
N GLU A 268 -5.23 -64.75 -27.52
CA GLU A 268 -4.18 -64.05 -26.75
C GLU A 268 -3.56 -62.88 -27.53
N LEU A 269 -3.30 -63.07 -28.83
CA LEU A 269 -2.81 -62.01 -29.71
C LEU A 269 -3.84 -60.87 -29.84
N LEU A 270 -5.13 -61.20 -30.01
CA LEU A 270 -6.19 -60.19 -30.06
C LEU A 270 -6.36 -59.45 -28.74
N GLU A 271 -6.30 -60.15 -27.61
CA GLU A 271 -6.40 -59.53 -26.28
C GLU A 271 -5.21 -58.61 -25.98
N SER A 272 -3.99 -59.04 -26.33
CA SER A 272 -2.80 -58.20 -26.20
C SER A 272 -2.87 -56.96 -27.09
N SER A 273 -3.33 -57.09 -28.34
CA SER A 273 -3.58 -55.97 -29.25
C SER A 273 -4.64 -55.02 -28.68
N GLN A 274 -5.75 -55.53 -28.15
CA GLN A 274 -6.78 -54.73 -27.51
C GLN A 274 -6.25 -53.95 -26.29
N LYS A 275 -5.44 -54.59 -25.44
CA LYS A 275 -4.79 -53.93 -24.29
C LYS A 275 -3.87 -52.80 -24.74
N VAL A 276 -3.09 -53.00 -25.80
CA VAL A 276 -2.23 -51.96 -26.39
C VAL A 276 -3.07 -50.82 -26.96
N MET A 277 -4.12 -51.13 -27.73
CA MET A 277 -5.05 -50.12 -28.27
C MET A 277 -5.73 -49.31 -27.16
N ALA A 278 -6.17 -49.94 -26.07
CA ALA A 278 -6.78 -49.26 -24.93
C ALA A 278 -5.79 -48.33 -24.19
N ARG A 279 -4.52 -48.75 -24.06
CA ARG A 279 -3.46 -47.90 -23.50
C ARG A 279 -3.19 -46.69 -24.40
N ASN A 280 -3.09 -46.92 -25.71
CA ASN A 280 -2.85 -45.85 -26.68
C ASN A 280 -4.03 -44.89 -26.75
N SER A 281 -5.28 -45.39 -26.78
CA SER A 281 -6.47 -44.53 -26.79
C SER A 281 -6.57 -43.69 -25.52
N ARG A 282 -6.25 -44.25 -24.34
CA ARG A 282 -6.15 -43.49 -23.09
C ARG A 282 -5.06 -42.42 -23.16
N GLY A 283 -3.90 -42.74 -23.74
CA GLY A 283 -2.81 -41.79 -23.96
C GLY A 283 -3.23 -40.65 -24.89
N HIS A 284 -3.85 -40.96 -26.02
CA HIS A 284 -4.37 -39.99 -26.97
C HIS A 284 -5.45 -39.12 -26.32
N HIS A 285 -6.37 -39.71 -25.55
CA HIS A 285 -7.38 -38.95 -24.81
C HIS A 285 -6.76 -37.97 -23.82
N LYS A 286 -5.72 -38.38 -23.08
CA LYS A 286 -4.98 -37.47 -22.19
C LYS A 286 -4.30 -36.33 -22.96
N ILE A 287 -3.68 -36.63 -24.11
CA ILE A 287 -3.06 -35.61 -24.96
C ILE A 287 -4.11 -34.64 -25.49
N ILE A 288 -5.26 -35.14 -25.97
CA ILE A 288 -6.38 -34.30 -26.41
C ILE A 288 -6.84 -33.39 -25.27
N LEU A 289 -7.07 -33.91 -24.07
CA LEU A 289 -7.45 -33.08 -22.92
C LEU A 289 -6.41 -31.99 -22.60
N MET A 290 -5.12 -32.33 -22.63
CA MET A 290 -4.07 -31.34 -22.40
C MET A 290 -4.01 -30.28 -23.51
N LEU A 291 -4.11 -30.68 -24.77
CA LEU A 291 -4.13 -29.75 -25.91
C LEU A 291 -5.37 -28.86 -25.87
N THR A 292 -6.54 -29.43 -25.60
CA THR A 292 -7.78 -28.69 -25.42
C THR A 292 -7.62 -27.66 -24.30
N LYS A 293 -7.07 -28.04 -23.14
CA LYS A 293 -6.81 -27.09 -22.04
C LYS A 293 -5.87 -25.96 -22.48
N LYS A 294 -4.76 -26.29 -23.16
CA LYS A 294 -3.83 -25.29 -23.70
C LYS A 294 -4.49 -24.34 -24.71
N CYS A 295 -5.37 -24.83 -25.57
CA CYS A 295 -6.12 -23.97 -26.49
C CYS A 295 -7.01 -22.99 -25.71
N HIS A 296 -7.72 -23.43 -24.66
CA HIS A 296 -8.53 -22.55 -23.83
C HIS A 296 -7.67 -21.49 -23.11
N GLU A 297 -6.53 -21.88 -22.55
CA GLU A 297 -5.57 -20.95 -21.92
C GLU A 297 -5.05 -19.92 -22.94
N GLN A 298 -4.76 -20.35 -24.17
CA GLN A 298 -4.31 -19.46 -25.25
C GLN A 298 -5.43 -18.52 -25.72
N GLU A 299 -6.67 -18.99 -25.82
CA GLU A 299 -7.84 -18.17 -26.17
C GLU A 299 -8.11 -17.10 -25.10
N GLN A 300 -8.00 -17.46 -23.81
CA GLN A 300 -8.09 -16.52 -22.70
C GLN A 300 -6.99 -15.46 -22.79
N GLY A 301 -5.72 -15.86 -22.95
CA GLY A 301 -4.62 -14.92 -23.12
C GLY A 301 -4.78 -14.02 -24.36
N ALA A 302 -5.35 -14.54 -25.45
CA ALA A 302 -5.66 -13.75 -26.63
C ALA A 302 -6.82 -12.76 -26.40
N ALA A 303 -7.81 -13.11 -25.58
CA ALA A 303 -8.89 -12.21 -25.18
C ALA A 303 -8.35 -11.07 -24.31
N GLU A 304 -7.57 -11.38 -23.27
CA GLU A 304 -6.91 -10.40 -22.41
C GLU A 304 -6.00 -9.46 -23.22
N ALA A 305 -5.21 -10.00 -24.16
CA ALA A 305 -4.38 -9.18 -25.04
C ALA A 305 -5.21 -8.24 -25.94
N LYS A 306 -6.41 -8.65 -26.38
CA LYS A 306 -7.32 -7.77 -27.13
C LYS A 306 -7.87 -6.66 -26.23
N GLU A 307 -8.27 -6.98 -25.00
CA GLU A 307 -8.74 -5.98 -24.04
C GLU A 307 -7.65 -4.95 -23.72
N LEU A 308 -6.42 -5.41 -23.47
CA LEU A 308 -5.27 -4.53 -23.25
C LEU A 308 -4.98 -3.66 -24.47
N ARG A 309 -5.06 -4.19 -25.69
CA ARG A 309 -4.89 -3.38 -26.92
C ARG A 309 -5.96 -2.30 -27.05
N LEU A 310 -7.22 -2.60 -26.70
CA LEU A 310 -8.30 -1.60 -26.71
C LEU A 310 -8.07 -0.53 -25.65
N LEU A 311 -7.56 -0.90 -24.47
CA LEU A 311 -7.23 0.05 -23.42
C LEU A 311 -6.05 0.95 -23.83
N LEU A 312 -5.01 0.37 -24.43
CA LEU A 312 -3.87 1.11 -24.98
C LEU A 312 -4.31 2.09 -26.07
N SER A 313 -5.14 1.66 -27.03
CA SER A 313 -5.60 2.56 -28.10
C SER A 313 -6.46 3.71 -27.56
N ARG A 314 -7.29 3.47 -26.53
CA ARG A 314 -8.02 4.53 -25.83
C ARG A 314 -7.08 5.50 -25.14
N LEU A 315 -6.03 4.99 -24.50
CA LEU A 315 -5.04 5.82 -23.81
C LEU A 315 -4.23 6.65 -24.81
N GLU A 316 -3.80 6.06 -25.93
CA GLU A 316 -3.15 6.77 -27.04
C GLU A 316 -4.03 7.89 -27.60
N GLN A 317 -5.33 7.64 -27.82
CA GLN A 317 -6.28 8.66 -28.25
C GLN A 317 -6.38 9.81 -27.24
N SER A 318 -6.47 9.49 -25.94
CA SER A 318 -6.50 10.51 -24.88
C SER A 318 -5.20 11.32 -24.81
N PHE A 319 -4.06 10.69 -25.04
CA PHE A 319 -2.76 11.35 -25.08
C PHE A 319 -2.66 12.31 -26.27
N LEU A 320 -3.08 11.88 -27.46
CA LEU A 320 -3.13 12.73 -28.65
C LEU A 320 -4.06 13.93 -28.42
N GLN A 321 -5.22 13.72 -27.81
CA GLN A 321 -6.15 14.81 -27.46
C GLN A 321 -5.52 15.81 -26.48
N LEU A 322 -4.89 15.32 -25.41
CA LEU A 322 -4.17 16.17 -24.46
C LEU A 322 -3.02 16.93 -25.12
N GLN A 323 -2.34 16.32 -26.09
CA GLN A 323 -1.26 16.96 -26.84
C GLN A 323 -1.80 18.10 -27.71
N THR A 324 -2.92 17.88 -28.43
CA THR A 324 -3.57 18.94 -29.21
C THR A 324 -4.06 20.08 -28.33
N ASP A 325 -4.65 19.75 -27.18
CA ASP A 325 -5.11 20.75 -26.21
C ASP A 325 -3.93 21.56 -25.65
N ASN A 326 -2.81 20.90 -25.33
CA ASN A 326 -1.59 21.58 -24.89
C ASN A 326 -1.04 22.53 -25.96
N GLN A 327 -1.04 22.13 -27.24
CA GLN A 327 -0.59 22.98 -28.33
C GLN A 327 -1.53 24.18 -28.51
N ALA A 328 -2.85 23.99 -28.39
CA ALA A 328 -3.83 25.06 -28.43
C ALA A 328 -3.67 26.05 -27.26
N LEU A 329 -3.44 25.55 -26.04
CA LEU A 329 -3.17 26.40 -24.88
C LEU A 329 -1.87 27.18 -25.03
N ARG A 330 -0.83 26.56 -25.61
CA ARG A 330 0.44 27.26 -25.90
C ARG A 330 0.24 28.38 -26.91
N SER A 331 -0.50 28.14 -28.00
CA SER A 331 -0.76 29.20 -28.98
C SER A 331 -1.62 30.32 -28.40
N GLN A 332 -2.61 30.02 -27.56
CA GLN A 332 -3.37 31.03 -26.82
C GLN A 332 -2.50 31.85 -25.88
N ARG A 333 -1.62 31.20 -25.11
CA ARG A 333 -0.64 31.88 -24.26
C ARG A 333 0.24 32.82 -25.08
N ASP A 334 0.74 32.35 -26.22
CA ASP A 334 1.62 33.14 -27.08
C ASP A 334 0.89 34.36 -27.66
N GLN A 335 -0.36 34.19 -28.10
CA GLN A 335 -1.22 35.30 -28.52
C GLN A 335 -1.45 36.32 -27.41
N LEU A 336 -1.76 35.87 -26.19
CA LEU A 336 -1.94 36.76 -25.04
C LEU A 336 -0.63 37.48 -24.65
N SER A 337 0.52 36.80 -24.74
CA SER A 337 1.81 37.43 -24.48
C SER A 337 2.13 38.52 -25.50
N LEU A 338 1.82 38.29 -26.79
CA LEU A 338 2.00 39.29 -27.84
C LEU A 338 1.06 40.49 -27.64
N GLN A 339 -0.19 40.25 -27.23
CA GLN A 339 -1.11 41.33 -26.87
C GLN A 339 -0.61 42.13 -25.67
N LEU A 340 -0.05 41.46 -24.66
CA LEU A 340 0.53 42.13 -23.50
C LEU A 340 1.73 43.00 -23.89
N GLU A 341 2.64 42.49 -24.73
CA GLU A 341 3.78 43.24 -25.24
C GLU A 341 3.34 44.46 -26.07
N GLN A 342 2.29 44.31 -26.90
CA GLN A 342 1.70 45.43 -27.65
C GLN A 342 1.15 46.50 -26.70
N GLN A 343 0.35 46.09 -25.70
CA GLN A 343 -0.21 47.01 -24.71
C GLN A 343 0.88 47.68 -23.86
N GLN A 344 1.95 46.97 -23.53
CA GLN A 344 3.12 47.55 -22.85
C GLN A 344 3.85 48.56 -23.75
N GLY A 345 4.02 48.26 -25.04
CA GLY A 345 4.60 49.19 -26.00
C GLY A 345 3.74 50.43 -26.20
N GLU A 346 2.42 50.28 -26.29
CA GLU A 346 1.46 51.41 -26.33
C GLU A 346 1.52 52.25 -25.05
N ALA A 347 1.55 51.60 -23.88
CA ALA A 347 1.69 52.29 -22.60
C ALA A 347 3.01 53.07 -22.52
N GLN A 348 4.12 52.50 -22.98
CA GLN A 348 5.42 53.18 -23.04
C GLN A 348 5.37 54.40 -23.98
N ARG A 349 4.79 54.25 -25.17
CA ARG A 349 4.61 55.37 -26.12
C ARG A 349 3.77 56.50 -25.51
N LEU A 350 2.62 56.18 -24.93
CA LEU A 350 1.77 57.16 -24.26
C LEU A 350 2.48 57.85 -23.09
N GLN A 351 3.34 57.11 -22.37
CA GLN A 351 4.15 57.68 -21.29
C GLN A 351 5.22 58.64 -21.82
N GLU A 352 5.87 58.32 -22.94
CA GLU A 352 6.80 59.22 -23.61
C GLU A 352 6.11 60.49 -24.13
N GLU A 353 4.94 60.35 -24.76
CA GLU A 353 4.10 61.47 -25.20
C GLU A 353 3.70 62.36 -24.02
N LEU A 354 3.26 61.77 -22.90
CA LEU A 354 2.94 62.52 -21.68
C LEU A 354 4.15 63.31 -21.17
N ILE A 355 5.34 62.72 -21.17
CA ILE A 355 6.57 63.40 -20.75
C ILE A 355 6.91 64.55 -21.71
N GLN A 356 6.73 64.37 -23.02
CA GLN A 356 6.94 65.43 -24.01
C GLN A 356 5.93 66.57 -23.83
N GLU A 357 4.65 66.26 -23.64
CA GLU A 357 3.60 67.24 -23.32
C GLU A 357 3.88 67.98 -22.01
N GLN A 358 4.31 67.28 -20.96
CA GLN A 358 4.70 67.92 -19.69
C GLN A 358 5.89 68.86 -19.87
N LYS A 359 6.89 68.49 -20.67
CA LYS A 359 8.03 69.36 -21.00
C LYS A 359 7.58 70.58 -21.81
N ALA A 360 6.72 70.39 -22.81
CA ALA A 360 6.15 71.47 -23.60
C ALA A 360 5.34 72.43 -22.71
N ARG A 361 4.48 71.89 -21.84
CA ARG A 361 3.72 72.66 -20.85
C ARG A 361 4.65 73.42 -19.90
N GLY A 362 5.69 72.78 -19.36
CA GLY A 362 6.67 73.45 -18.51
C GLY A 362 7.37 74.61 -19.23
N SER A 363 7.75 74.42 -20.51
CA SER A 363 8.34 75.50 -21.32
C SER A 363 7.36 76.66 -21.57
N LEU A 364 6.09 76.37 -21.82
CA LEU A 364 5.04 77.39 -21.97
C LEU A 364 4.78 78.12 -20.65
N GLU A 365 4.73 77.41 -19.52
CA GLU A 365 4.63 78.01 -18.19
C GLU A 365 5.81 78.96 -17.94
N THR A 366 7.05 78.58 -18.31
CA THR A 366 8.21 79.50 -18.21
C THR A 366 8.12 80.70 -19.15
N ALA A 367 7.63 80.52 -20.39
CA ALA A 367 7.45 81.62 -21.32
C ALA A 367 6.35 82.58 -20.85
N LEU A 368 5.28 82.07 -20.25
CA LEU A 368 4.21 82.86 -19.65
C LEU A 368 4.70 83.63 -18.44
N THR A 369 5.45 83.01 -17.53
CA THR A 369 6.00 83.73 -16.36
C THR A 369 6.98 84.83 -16.79
N GLN A 370 7.84 84.56 -17.78
CA GLN A 370 8.71 85.57 -18.38
C GLN A 370 7.92 86.69 -19.08
N ALA A 371 6.88 86.37 -19.86
CA ALA A 371 6.03 87.38 -20.47
C ALA A 371 5.30 88.24 -19.42
N THR A 372 4.85 87.64 -18.31
CA THR A 372 4.26 88.40 -17.21
C THR A 372 5.27 89.28 -16.48
N SER A 373 6.53 88.86 -16.32
CA SER A 373 7.57 89.73 -15.74
C SER A 373 7.90 90.87 -16.69
N TYR A 374 8.08 90.62 -17.99
CA TYR A 374 8.29 91.69 -18.98
C TYR A 374 7.13 92.70 -19.02
N LEU A 375 5.88 92.25 -18.88
CA LEU A 375 4.72 93.13 -18.78
C LEU A 375 4.70 93.92 -17.46
N GLN A 376 5.13 93.33 -16.34
CA GLN A 376 5.31 94.04 -15.07
C GLN A 376 6.42 95.10 -15.16
N ASP A 377 7.53 94.79 -15.82
CA ASP A 377 8.65 95.72 -16.05
C ASP A 377 8.23 96.90 -16.95
N ILE A 378 7.44 96.65 -18.00
CA ILE A 378 6.88 97.70 -18.87
C ILE A 378 5.92 98.61 -18.10
N LEU A 379 5.10 98.05 -17.20
CA LEU A 379 4.16 98.83 -16.39
C LEU A 379 4.86 99.65 -15.28
N GLN A 380 6.02 99.21 -14.78
CA GLN A 380 6.81 99.97 -13.79
C GLN A 380 7.59 101.14 -14.40
N MET A 381 7.87 101.13 -15.71
CA MET A 381 8.58 102.22 -16.43
C MET A 381 7.67 103.37 -16.90
N GLN A 382 6.35 103.29 -16.66
CA GLN A 382 5.36 104.31 -17.09
C GLN A 382 5.11 105.41 -16.06
N THR A 383 5.65 105.32 -14.85
CA THR A 383 5.52 106.36 -13.83
C THR A 383 6.87 106.99 -13.62
N ASP A 384 7.17 108.04 -14.39
CA ASP A 384 7.86 109.26 -13.95
C ASP A 384 8.25 110.08 -15.18
N GLU A 385 7.39 111.01 -15.60
CA GLU A 385 7.81 112.16 -16.42
C GLU A 385 7.20 113.45 -15.87
N GLU A 386 8.07 114.34 -15.37
CA GLU A 386 7.88 115.79 -15.48
C GLU A 386 9.09 116.34 -16.27
N ASP A 387 8.76 116.89 -17.45
CA ASP A 387 9.41 117.95 -18.22
C ASP A 387 10.79 117.76 -18.91
N GLY A 388 10.74 117.83 -20.25
CA GLY A 388 11.67 118.62 -21.06
C GLY A 388 12.69 117.84 -21.90
N ASP A 389 12.41 117.74 -23.20
CA ASP A 389 13.28 117.30 -24.31
C ASP A 389 13.97 115.93 -24.18
N PHE A 390 13.67 115.09 -25.18
CA PHE A 390 14.03 113.67 -25.32
C PHE A 390 13.22 112.75 -24.38
N ASP A 391 12.76 111.59 -24.83
CA ASP A 391 13.64 110.70 -25.56
C ASP A 391 12.94 109.76 -26.56
N VAL A 392 13.35 109.88 -27.82
CA VAL A 392 13.17 108.85 -28.86
C VAL A 392 13.72 107.50 -28.35
N VAL A 393 14.68 107.50 -27.41
CA VAL A 393 15.18 106.30 -26.74
C VAL A 393 14.11 105.63 -25.87
N PHE A 394 13.21 106.36 -25.20
CA PHE A 394 12.12 105.73 -24.42
C PHE A 394 11.09 105.05 -25.33
N GLN A 395 10.67 105.71 -26.40
CA GLN A 395 9.78 105.09 -27.40
C GLN A 395 10.46 103.94 -28.15
N MET A 396 11.77 104.04 -28.43
CA MET A 396 12.54 102.94 -29.01
C MET A 396 12.65 101.77 -28.03
N GLN A 397 13.02 101.99 -26.77
CA GLN A 397 13.12 100.94 -25.75
C GLN A 397 11.78 100.28 -25.48
N HIS A 398 10.69 101.04 -25.40
CA HIS A 398 9.33 100.49 -25.25
C HIS A 398 8.90 99.68 -26.48
N LYS A 399 9.22 100.15 -27.70
CA LYS A 399 8.94 99.42 -28.94
C LYS A 399 9.82 98.19 -29.10
N GLU A 400 11.07 98.22 -28.65
CA GLU A 400 12.03 97.13 -28.69
C GLU A 400 11.66 96.05 -27.66
N MET A 401 11.23 96.43 -26.45
CA MET A 401 10.67 95.53 -25.44
C MET A 401 9.37 94.88 -25.90
N LEU A 402 8.44 95.63 -26.52
CA LEU A 402 7.23 95.07 -27.10
C LEU A 402 7.53 94.17 -28.32
N GLN A 403 8.54 94.50 -29.11
CA GLN A 403 9.01 93.63 -30.20
C GLN A 403 9.68 92.36 -29.68
N GLN A 404 10.45 92.44 -28.58
CA GLN A 404 11.04 91.28 -27.90
C GLN A 404 9.98 90.40 -27.25
N LEU A 405 8.97 90.98 -26.58
CA LEU A 405 7.81 90.26 -26.06
C LEU A 405 7.04 89.55 -27.18
N LEU A 406 6.81 90.24 -28.30
CA LEU A 406 6.10 89.69 -29.44
C LEU A 406 6.93 88.62 -30.18
N ALA A 407 8.26 88.74 -30.23
CA ALA A 407 9.15 87.70 -30.74
C ALA A 407 9.17 86.46 -29.84
N MET A 408 9.20 86.63 -28.52
CA MET A 408 9.13 85.55 -27.53
C MET A 408 7.78 84.84 -27.57
N LEU A 409 6.66 85.57 -27.65
CA LEU A 409 5.32 85.00 -27.78
C LEU A 409 5.13 84.30 -29.13
N ARG A 410 5.76 84.80 -30.21
CA ARG A 410 5.81 84.09 -31.50
C ARG A 410 6.63 82.80 -31.41
N ALA A 411 7.78 82.81 -30.73
CA ALA A 411 8.57 81.61 -30.50
C ALA A 411 7.79 80.57 -29.66
N ALA A 412 7.10 81.00 -28.60
CA ALA A 412 6.24 80.12 -27.79
C ALA A 412 5.01 79.60 -28.56
N ALA A 413 4.43 80.40 -29.45
CA ALA A 413 3.34 79.97 -30.33
C ALA A 413 3.80 78.91 -31.36
N VAL A 414 5.05 78.98 -31.84
CA VAL A 414 5.64 77.96 -32.70
C VAL A 414 5.91 76.65 -31.94
N LEU A 415 6.27 76.71 -30.65
CA LEU A 415 6.37 75.51 -29.80
C LEU A 415 5.04 74.79 -29.61
N ARG A 416 3.91 75.52 -29.52
CA ARG A 416 2.57 74.91 -29.44
C ARG A 416 2.11 74.30 -30.76
N ALA A 417 2.54 74.83 -31.90
CA ALA A 417 2.21 74.29 -33.22
C ALA A 417 2.95 72.98 -33.55
N GLN A 418 3.96 72.60 -32.75
CA GLN A 418 4.70 71.35 -32.89
C GLN A 418 4.17 70.21 -32.00
N ILE A 419 3.12 70.45 -31.22
CA ILE A 419 2.35 69.37 -30.59
C ILE A 419 1.56 68.69 -31.72
N PRO A 420 1.89 67.45 -32.11
CA PRO A 420 1.01 66.70 -33.00
C PRO A 420 -0.30 66.52 -32.23
N GLU A 421 -1.44 66.93 -32.82
CA GLU A 421 -2.70 66.36 -32.39
C GLU A 421 -2.53 64.83 -32.48
N GLY A 422 -2.44 64.18 -31.32
CA GLY A 422 -2.43 62.73 -31.24
C GLY A 422 -3.59 62.18 -32.07
N PRO A 423 -3.41 61.05 -32.77
CA PRO A 423 -4.42 60.56 -33.69
C PRO A 423 -5.73 60.37 -32.93
N ARG A 424 -6.67 61.27 -33.24
CA ARG A 424 -8.06 61.23 -32.84
C ARG A 424 -8.58 59.85 -33.19
N LEU A 425 -8.92 59.11 -32.15
CA LEU A 425 -9.58 57.81 -32.19
C LEU A 425 -10.74 57.87 -33.21
N GLU A 426 -10.52 57.35 -34.42
CA GLU A 426 -11.61 57.00 -35.33
C GLU A 426 -12.25 55.74 -34.77
N ALA A 427 -13.20 55.95 -33.86
CA ALA A 427 -14.24 54.99 -33.60
C ALA A 427 -15.10 54.87 -34.88
N GLN A 428 -14.93 53.76 -35.59
CA GLN A 428 -15.93 53.20 -36.51
C GLN A 428 -16.22 51.75 -36.10
N PRO A 429 -17.40 51.20 -36.42
CA PRO A 429 -18.51 51.11 -35.48
C PRO A 429 -18.79 49.66 -35.04
N HIS A 430 -19.51 49.53 -33.93
CA HIS A 430 -20.11 48.27 -33.51
C HIS A 430 -21.14 47.72 -34.53
N ARG A 431 -21.21 46.38 -34.58
CA ARG A 431 -22.29 45.47 -35.04
C ARG A 431 -22.25 45.06 -36.52
N THR A 432 -22.55 43.84 -36.96
CA THR A 432 -22.98 42.55 -36.38
C THR A 432 -23.10 41.56 -37.55
N LEU A 433 -22.62 40.33 -37.40
CA LEU A 433 -23.08 39.15 -38.16
C LEU A 433 -22.82 37.95 -37.25
N ARG A 434 -23.72 37.57 -36.34
CA ARG A 434 -24.85 36.66 -36.56
C ARG A 434 -24.61 35.62 -37.66
N GLU A 435 -23.83 34.60 -37.32
CA GLU A 435 -24.17 33.24 -37.70
C GLU A 435 -24.24 32.36 -36.45
N SER A 436 -25.49 32.01 -36.13
CA SER A 436 -25.90 30.62 -35.98
C SER A 436 -25.26 29.82 -34.84
N ARG A 437 -25.92 29.90 -33.67
CA ARG A 437 -26.08 28.71 -32.82
C ARG A 437 -26.52 27.51 -33.69
N PRO A 438 -26.02 26.32 -33.36
CA PRO A 438 -26.91 25.29 -32.84
C PRO A 438 -26.49 25.01 -31.40
N SER A 439 -27.32 25.39 -30.43
CA SER A 439 -28.28 24.46 -29.86
C SER A 439 -27.57 23.34 -29.10
N ILE A 440 -27.15 23.68 -27.87
CA ILE A 440 -27.01 22.69 -26.80
C ILE A 440 -28.41 22.12 -26.58
N GLN A 441 -28.71 21.00 -27.24
CA GLN A 441 -29.70 20.07 -26.73
C GLN A 441 -29.01 19.21 -25.67
N PRO A 442 -29.60 19.01 -24.48
CA PRO A 442 -29.25 17.86 -23.68
C PRO A 442 -29.99 16.64 -24.24
N PRO A 443 -29.32 15.54 -24.62
CA PRO A 443 -29.96 14.23 -24.57
C PRO A 443 -29.85 13.79 -23.10
N LYS A 444 -30.90 14.03 -22.33
CA LYS A 444 -31.86 12.98 -21.95
C LYS A 444 -31.15 11.72 -21.45
N MET A 445 -31.30 11.53 -20.14
CA MET A 445 -31.48 10.23 -19.49
C MET A 445 -32.28 9.31 -20.44
N GLY A 446 -31.57 8.47 -21.17
CA GLY A 446 -32.12 7.41 -21.99
C GLY A 446 -31.92 6.12 -21.22
N SER A 447 -33.02 5.59 -20.72
CA SER A 447 -33.14 4.25 -20.17
C SER A 447 -32.44 3.22 -21.07
N LEU A 448 -31.35 2.63 -20.58
CA LEU A 448 -30.90 1.29 -20.98
C LEU A 448 -31.05 0.32 -19.81
N LEU A 449 -32.21 0.41 -19.15
CA LEU A 449 -32.85 -0.72 -18.47
C LEU A 449 -33.66 -1.57 -19.46
N GLN A 450 -33.18 -1.68 -20.71
CA GLN A 450 -33.82 -2.45 -21.78
C GLN A 450 -32.79 -3.10 -22.71
N GLN A 451 -31.72 -3.66 -22.12
CA GLN A 451 -30.88 -4.68 -22.75
C GLN A 451 -30.68 -5.90 -21.83
N LEU A 452 -31.45 -5.99 -20.75
CA LEU A 452 -31.46 -7.11 -19.79
C LEU A 452 -32.73 -7.96 -19.90
N SER A 453 -33.28 -8.14 -21.10
CA SER A 453 -34.50 -8.96 -21.28
C SER A 453 -34.49 -9.81 -22.53
N SER A 454 -33.38 -10.50 -22.77
CA SER A 454 -33.34 -11.65 -23.67
C SER A 454 -32.17 -12.54 -23.29
N PHE A 455 -32.31 -13.36 -22.25
CA PHE A 455 -32.03 -14.79 -22.30
C PHE A 455 -32.72 -15.49 -21.12
N ALA A 456 -33.25 -16.67 -21.43
CA ALA A 456 -34.30 -17.38 -20.72
C ALA A 456 -33.96 -17.84 -19.29
N THR A 457 -35.03 -17.86 -18.50
CA THR A 457 -35.29 -18.69 -17.33
C THR A 457 -34.69 -20.10 -17.48
N TYR A 458 -33.84 -20.50 -16.53
CA TYR A 458 -33.37 -21.87 -16.40
C TYR A 458 -34.53 -22.80 -16.04
N GLN A 459 -34.74 -23.86 -16.83
CA GLN A 459 -35.44 -25.07 -16.41
C GLN A 459 -34.42 -26.15 -16.03
N PRO A 460 -34.65 -26.93 -14.95
CA PRO A 460 -33.77 -28.04 -14.59
C PRO A 460 -33.80 -29.12 -15.68
N GLY A 461 -32.71 -29.28 -16.43
CA GLY A 461 -32.64 -30.25 -17.54
C GLY A 461 -31.52 -30.02 -18.57
N ASN A 462 -30.90 -28.84 -18.60
CA ASN A 462 -29.80 -28.51 -19.52
C ASN A 462 -28.41 -28.78 -18.94
N LEU A 463 -28.16 -30.00 -18.49
CA LEU A 463 -26.80 -30.53 -18.30
C LEU A 463 -26.72 -31.84 -19.07
N GLY A 464 -25.74 -31.93 -19.97
CA GLY A 464 -25.56 -33.02 -20.92
C GLY A 464 -25.77 -34.40 -20.30
N LEU A 465 -26.89 -35.02 -20.68
CA LEU A 465 -27.12 -36.45 -20.56
C LEU A 465 -27.23 -37.02 -21.97
N VAL A 466 -26.35 -37.97 -22.24
CA VAL A 466 -26.31 -38.82 -23.43
C VAL A 466 -27.70 -39.39 -23.73
N PRO A 467 -28.14 -39.48 -25.01
CA PRO A 467 -29.41 -40.10 -25.37
C PRO A 467 -29.52 -41.53 -24.85
N ARG A 468 -30.58 -41.85 -24.09
CA ARG A 468 -30.91 -43.23 -23.74
C ARG A 468 -31.28 -43.98 -25.01
N ARG A 469 -30.48 -45.00 -25.37
CA ARG A 469 -30.89 -46.01 -26.34
C ARG A 469 -32.06 -46.82 -25.78
N THR A 470 -33.04 -47.02 -26.65
CA THR A 470 -34.16 -47.91 -26.49
C THR A 470 -33.73 -49.34 -26.18
N HIS A 471 -34.49 -49.97 -25.30
CA HIS A 471 -34.38 -51.32 -24.79
C HIS A 471 -34.30 -52.36 -25.91
N ILE A 472 -33.16 -53.05 -26.04
CA ILE A 472 -33.07 -54.35 -26.72
C ILE A 472 -33.00 -55.38 -25.59
N PRO A 473 -33.95 -56.33 -25.47
CA PRO A 473 -33.83 -57.36 -24.43
C PRO A 473 -32.61 -58.25 -24.72
N PRO A 474 -31.80 -58.59 -23.69
CA PRO A 474 -30.66 -59.48 -23.88
C PRO A 474 -31.10 -60.91 -24.20
N ASN A 475 -30.34 -61.58 -25.06
CA ASN A 475 -30.53 -62.97 -25.47
C ASN A 475 -30.53 -63.90 -24.24
N PRO A 476 -31.50 -64.82 -24.08
CA PRO A 476 -31.64 -65.66 -22.88
C PRO A 476 -30.47 -66.61 -22.58
N GLN A 477 -29.52 -66.78 -23.51
CA GLN A 477 -28.37 -67.67 -23.32
C GLN A 477 -27.27 -67.05 -22.45
N ASP A 478 -27.13 -65.71 -22.43
CA ASP A 478 -26.07 -65.01 -21.70
C ASP A 478 -26.36 -64.87 -20.18
N LEU A 479 -27.60 -65.13 -19.76
CA LEU A 479 -28.05 -65.05 -18.36
C LEU A 479 -27.84 -66.34 -17.55
N ARG A 480 -27.24 -67.37 -18.15
CA ARG A 480 -26.89 -68.64 -17.48
C ARG A 480 -25.48 -68.65 -16.89
N LEU A 481 -24.62 -67.70 -17.27
CA LEU A 481 -23.22 -67.63 -16.85
C LEU A 481 -22.98 -66.67 -15.67
N LEU A 482 -24.03 -66.00 -15.17
CA LEU A 482 -23.93 -65.03 -14.07
C LEU A 482 -24.44 -65.61 -12.75
N SER A 483 -23.73 -65.29 -11.66
CA SER A 483 -24.06 -65.71 -10.30
C SER A 483 -25.38 -65.12 -9.79
N TYR A 484 -26.07 -65.85 -8.90
CA TYR A 484 -27.42 -65.54 -8.38
C TYR A 484 -27.57 -64.11 -7.82
N ALA A 485 -26.53 -63.59 -7.17
CA ALA A 485 -26.52 -62.23 -6.60
C ALA A 485 -26.57 -61.12 -7.67
N THR A 486 -26.13 -61.39 -8.90
CA THR A 486 -26.20 -60.45 -10.02
C THR A 486 -27.57 -60.50 -10.71
N ARG A 487 -28.33 -61.59 -10.51
CA ARG A 487 -29.66 -61.80 -11.09
C ARG A 487 -30.76 -61.00 -10.40
N MET A 488 -30.56 -60.67 -9.12
CA MET A 488 -31.51 -59.92 -8.31
C MET A 488 -30.94 -58.54 -8.00
N GLY A 489 -31.19 -57.60 -8.89
CA GLY A 489 -30.86 -56.19 -8.69
C GLY A 489 -31.47 -55.63 -7.41
N THR A 490 -30.65 -54.91 -6.65
CA THR A 490 -30.95 -54.18 -5.42
C THR A 490 -32.23 -53.36 -5.47
N PHE A 491 -33.25 -53.77 -4.72
CA PHE A 491 -34.32 -52.88 -4.29
C PHE A 491 -33.92 -52.19 -2.98
N ARG A 492 -33.76 -50.86 -3.04
CA ARG A 492 -33.68 -49.98 -1.87
C ARG A 492 -35.11 -49.55 -1.52
N GLY A 493 -35.59 -49.93 -0.33
CA GLY A 493 -36.88 -49.51 0.24
C GLY A 493 -36.67 -48.84 1.60
N HIS A 494 -37.37 -47.72 1.81
CA HIS A 494 -37.39 -46.89 3.01
C HIS A 494 -38.18 -47.52 4.18
N SER A 495 -37.78 -47.19 5.42
CA SER A 495 -38.58 -47.06 6.67
C SER A 495 -39.36 -48.32 7.15
N SER A 496 -39.45 -48.72 8.42
CA SER A 496 -39.43 -48.06 9.74
C SER A 496 -39.48 -49.16 10.84
N LEU A 497 -38.99 -48.83 12.06
CA LEU A 497 -39.43 -49.22 13.43
C LEU A 497 -40.10 -50.62 13.62
N GLU A 498 -39.75 -51.49 14.59
CA GLU A 498 -39.46 -51.28 16.01
C GLU A 498 -39.14 -52.64 16.69
N VAL A 499 -38.22 -52.60 17.67
CA VAL A 499 -38.32 -53.20 19.02
C VAL A 499 -38.18 -54.73 19.28
N ARG A 500 -37.22 -54.99 20.19
CA ARG A 500 -37.09 -56.00 21.26
C ARG A 500 -36.42 -57.36 21.02
N VAL A 501 -35.19 -57.41 21.54
CA VAL A 501 -34.59 -58.50 22.34
C VAL A 501 -34.78 -58.04 23.82
N PRO A 502 -34.92 -58.88 24.89
CA PRO A 502 -34.00 -59.98 25.20
C PRO A 502 -34.53 -61.20 25.99
N GLY A 503 -33.75 -62.28 26.00
CA GLY A 503 -33.89 -63.36 26.98
C GLY A 503 -33.12 -64.64 26.63
N VAL A 504 -31.92 -64.78 27.18
CA VAL A 504 -31.17 -66.03 27.46
C VAL A 504 -31.55 -66.41 28.92
N PRO A 505 -31.43 -67.64 29.50
CA PRO A 505 -30.66 -68.84 29.13
C PRO A 505 -31.42 -70.19 29.23
N GLY A 506 -30.76 -71.30 28.86
CA GLY A 506 -31.24 -72.63 29.23
C GLY A 506 -30.33 -73.77 28.77
N THR A 507 -29.44 -74.21 29.66
CA THR A 507 -28.53 -75.36 29.58
C THR A 507 -29.26 -76.71 29.55
N ALA A 508 -28.53 -77.78 29.18
CA ALA A 508 -28.82 -79.21 29.36
C ALA A 508 -29.71 -79.82 28.25
N MET A 509 -29.54 -81.06 27.78
CA MET A 509 -28.68 -82.22 28.07
C MET A 509 -29.04 -83.29 27.00
N TRP A 510 -28.13 -84.25 26.72
CA TRP A 510 -28.30 -85.68 26.29
C TRP A 510 -29.58 -86.14 25.55
N GLN A 511 -29.67 -87.09 24.62
CA GLN A 511 -28.89 -88.23 24.11
C GLN A 511 -29.73 -88.76 22.91
N LEU A 512 -29.15 -89.14 21.78
CA LEU A 512 -28.70 -90.50 21.44
C LEU A 512 -29.83 -91.52 21.17
N ALA A 513 -30.00 -91.89 19.89
CA ALA A 513 -30.34 -93.24 19.38
C ALA A 513 -30.37 -93.14 17.84
N LEU A 514 -29.50 -93.83 17.09
CA LEU A 514 -29.62 -95.25 16.68
C LEU A 514 -30.94 -95.48 15.93
N SER A 515 -31.00 -96.05 14.72
CA SER A 515 -30.06 -96.86 13.95
C SER A 515 -30.73 -97.24 12.62
N THR A 516 -29.94 -97.79 11.68
CA THR A 516 -30.32 -98.79 10.64
C THR A 516 -31.28 -98.32 9.55
N THR A 517 -31.13 -98.57 8.25
CA THR A 517 -30.60 -99.69 7.46
C THR A 517 -30.69 -99.19 6.00
N GLY A 518 -29.71 -99.32 5.12
CA GLY A 518 -29.40 -100.55 4.41
C GLY A 518 -29.44 -100.31 2.88
N ALA A 519 -28.67 -101.14 2.16
CA ALA A 519 -28.76 -101.41 0.72
C ALA A 519 -28.16 -100.40 -0.30
N LEU A 520 -26.86 -100.62 -0.56
CA LEU A 520 -26.26 -100.64 -1.91
C LEU A 520 -26.95 -101.72 -2.79
N PRO A 521 -26.93 -101.66 -4.15
CA PRO A 521 -25.73 -102.09 -4.89
C PRO A 521 -25.44 -101.43 -6.26
N GLY A 522 -24.14 -101.33 -6.55
CA GLY A 522 -23.51 -101.65 -7.85
C GLY A 522 -23.36 -100.51 -8.86
N LEU A 523 -22.37 -100.50 -9.76
CA LEU A 523 -21.16 -101.30 -10.00
C LEU A 523 -20.48 -100.68 -11.24
N GLY A 524 -19.14 -100.68 -11.31
CA GLY A 524 -18.33 -100.35 -12.51
C GLY A 524 -17.17 -99.40 -12.13
N MET A 525 -15.90 -99.80 -11.90
CA MET A 525 -14.96 -100.61 -12.72
C MET A 525 -14.89 -100.08 -14.16
N ASP A 526 -13.77 -99.60 -14.73
CA ASP A 526 -12.35 -99.96 -14.54
C ASP A 526 -11.37 -98.82 -14.92
N LEU A 527 -10.15 -98.91 -14.35
CA LEU A 527 -8.85 -98.35 -14.75
C LEU A 527 -8.29 -99.09 -16.01
N PRO A 528 -7.00 -99.01 -16.44
CA PRO A 528 -5.91 -97.99 -16.42
C PRO A 528 -5.16 -97.86 -17.79
N VAL A 529 -3.96 -97.24 -17.75
CA VAL A 529 -2.70 -97.49 -18.53
C VAL A 529 -2.37 -96.34 -19.53
N ALA A 530 -1.42 -95.43 -19.21
CA ALA A 530 0.01 -95.42 -19.62
C ALA A 530 0.22 -95.88 -21.09
N GLY A 531 0.86 -95.18 -22.02
CA GLY A 531 2.07 -94.36 -21.98
C GLY A 531 2.97 -94.86 -23.12
N THR A 532 3.41 -93.98 -24.04
CA THR A 532 4.61 -94.16 -24.88
C THR A 532 4.95 -92.86 -25.60
N LEU A 533 5.83 -92.05 -24.99
CA LEU A 533 7.21 -91.78 -25.44
C LEU A 533 7.99 -91.23 -24.23
#